data_AF-Q8NB37-F1
#
_entry.id   AF-Q8NB37-F1
#
_cell.length_a   1.000
_cell.length_b   1.000
_cell.length_c   1.000
_cell.angle_alpha   90.00
_cell.angle_beta   90.00
_cell.angle_gamma   90.00
#
_symmetry.space_group_name_H-M   'P 1'
#
loop_
_entity.id
_entity.type
_entity.pdbx_description
1 polymer ?
#
loop_
_entity_poly.entity_id
_entity_poly.type
_entity_poly.pdbx_seq_one_letter_code
_entity_poly.pdbx_strand_id
1 'polypeptide(L)'
;MASERLPNRPACLLVASGAAEGVSAQSFLHCFTMASTAFNLQVATPGGKAMEFVDVTESNARWVQDFRLKAYASPAKLESIDGARYHALLIPSCPGALTDLASSGSLARILQHFHSESKPICAVGHGVAALCCATNEDRSWVFDSYSLTGPSVCELVRAPGFARLPLVVEDFVKDSGACFSASEPDAVHVVLDRHLVTGQNASSTVPAVQNLLFLCGSRK
;
A
#
# COMPACT_ATOMS: atom_id res chain seq x y z
N MET A 1 -13.76 14.31 -16.93
CA MET A 1 -12.38 14.61 -17.32
C MET A 1 -11.52 13.42 -16.94
N ALA A 2 -10.98 12.69 -17.92
CA ALA A 2 -9.88 11.78 -17.65
C ALA A 2 -8.76 12.62 -17.03
N SER A 3 -8.20 12.19 -15.90
CA SER A 3 -7.08 12.89 -15.29
C SER A 3 -5.96 12.93 -16.32
N GLU A 4 -5.78 14.12 -16.92
CA GLU A 4 -4.79 14.38 -17.95
C GLU A 4 -3.44 14.05 -17.33
N ARG A 5 -2.76 13.03 -17.88
CA ARG A 5 -1.37 12.76 -17.49
C ARG A 5 -0.59 14.02 -17.76
N LEU A 6 -0.15 14.69 -16.71
CA LEU A 6 0.57 15.94 -16.85
C LEU A 6 1.97 15.63 -17.38
N PRO A 7 2.42 16.33 -18.44
CA PRO A 7 3.74 16.11 -19.01
C PRO A 7 4.81 16.31 -17.92
N ASN A 8 5.85 15.48 -17.94
CA ASN A 8 7.01 15.50 -17.04
C ASN A 8 6.77 15.08 -15.58
N ARG A 9 5.54 14.73 -15.16
CA ARG A 9 5.35 14.15 -13.81
C ARG A 9 5.80 12.69 -13.76
N PRO A 10 6.58 12.28 -12.74
CA PRO A 10 6.93 10.88 -12.55
C PRO A 10 5.68 10.03 -12.36
N ALA A 11 5.73 8.77 -12.81
CA ALA A 11 4.64 7.84 -12.62
C ALA A 11 4.71 7.18 -11.24
N CYS A 12 3.56 7.07 -10.55
CA CYS A 12 3.43 6.31 -9.30
C CYS A 12 2.37 5.23 -9.48
N LEU A 13 2.73 4.01 -9.07
CA LEU A 13 1.82 2.87 -9.07
C LEU A 13 1.07 2.84 -7.74
N LEU A 14 -0.25 2.94 -7.79
CA LEU A 14 -1.13 2.78 -6.63
C LEU A 14 -1.72 1.37 -6.67
N VAL A 15 -1.20 0.46 -5.86
CA VAL A 15 -1.69 -0.94 -5.79
C VAL A 15 -2.75 -1.05 -4.71
N ALA A 16 -3.86 -1.70 -5.02
CA ALA A 16 -4.93 -1.98 -4.07
C ALA A 16 -5.46 -3.41 -4.24
N SER A 17 -6.23 -3.87 -3.27
CA SER A 17 -6.85 -5.20 -3.32
C SER A 17 -8.07 -5.19 -4.26
N GLY A 18 -8.29 -6.32 -4.93
CA GLY A 18 -9.51 -6.64 -5.67
C GLY A 18 -10.37 -7.70 -4.97
N ALA A 19 -10.08 -8.01 -3.71
CA ALA A 19 -10.83 -8.94 -2.87
C ALA A 19 -12.06 -8.28 -2.21
N ALA A 20 -12.95 -9.10 -1.66
CA ALA A 20 -14.22 -8.65 -1.09
C ALA A 20 -14.05 -7.86 0.22
N GLU A 21 -12.98 -8.11 0.97
CA GLU A 21 -12.62 -7.35 2.17
C GLU A 21 -12.15 -5.92 1.82
N GLY A 22 -11.87 -5.67 0.54
CA GLY A 22 -11.81 -4.34 -0.04
C GLY A 22 -10.66 -3.44 0.41
N VAL A 23 -10.89 -2.14 0.25
CA VAL A 23 -9.93 -1.05 0.39
C VAL A 23 -10.53 0.02 1.29
N SER A 24 -9.80 0.48 2.31
CA SER A 24 -10.30 1.54 3.20
C SER A 24 -10.52 2.82 2.40
N ALA A 25 -11.77 3.30 2.37
CA ALA A 25 -12.18 4.48 1.59
C ALA A 25 -11.35 5.71 1.96
N GLN A 26 -11.18 5.95 3.26
CA GLN A 26 -10.44 7.12 3.76
C GLN A 26 -8.93 7.03 3.45
N SER A 27 -8.32 5.85 3.62
CA SER A 27 -6.90 5.69 3.31
C SER A 27 -6.63 5.86 1.82
N PHE A 28 -7.45 5.23 0.96
CA PHE A 28 -7.32 5.38 -0.48
C PHE A 28 -7.58 6.81 -0.94
N LEU A 29 -8.59 7.50 -0.40
CA LEU A 29 -8.86 8.92 -0.66
C LEU A 29 -7.62 9.78 -0.41
N HIS A 30 -6.98 9.63 0.75
CA HIS A 30 -5.80 10.41 1.11
C HIS A 30 -4.61 10.08 0.19
N CYS A 31 -4.32 8.79 -0.01
CA CYS A 31 -3.27 8.33 -0.92
C CYS A 31 -3.47 8.90 -2.33
N PHE A 32 -4.66 8.73 -2.89
CA PHE A 32 -4.99 9.17 -4.24
C PHE A 32 -4.88 10.69 -4.39
N THR A 33 -5.48 11.44 -3.47
CA THR A 33 -5.52 12.91 -3.54
C THR A 33 -4.13 13.51 -3.38
N MET A 34 -3.37 13.06 -2.38
CA MET A 34 -2.04 13.59 -2.10
C MET A 34 -1.03 13.18 -3.18
N ALA A 35 -1.00 11.92 -3.58
CA ALA A 35 -0.05 11.46 -4.60
C ALA A 35 -0.35 12.08 -5.99
N SER A 36 -1.61 12.37 -6.32
CA SER A 36 -1.99 13.07 -7.56
C SER A 36 -1.42 14.49 -7.66
N THR A 37 -0.98 15.10 -6.56
CA THR A 37 -0.33 16.43 -6.60
C THR A 37 1.06 16.39 -7.22
N ALA A 38 1.76 15.25 -7.10
CA ALA A 38 3.16 15.10 -7.54
C ALA A 38 3.33 14.08 -8.67
N PHE A 39 2.42 13.12 -8.83
CA PHE A 39 2.59 11.98 -9.72
C PHE A 39 1.48 11.86 -10.77
N ASN A 40 1.82 11.21 -11.88
CA ASN A 40 0.84 10.54 -12.73
C ASN A 40 0.49 9.18 -12.12
N LEU A 41 -0.69 9.04 -11.55
CA LEU A 41 -1.11 7.80 -10.91
C LEU A 41 -1.58 6.76 -11.93
N GLN A 42 -1.29 5.49 -11.65
CA GLN A 42 -1.96 4.34 -12.23
C GLN A 42 -2.41 3.41 -11.11
N VAL A 43 -3.72 3.13 -11.07
CA VAL A 43 -4.29 2.19 -10.10
C VAL A 43 -4.21 0.78 -10.69
N ALA A 44 -3.75 -0.19 -9.90
CA ALA A 44 -3.70 -1.59 -10.29
C ALA A 44 -4.22 -2.50 -9.17
N THR A 45 -4.92 -3.57 -9.58
CA THR A 45 -5.45 -4.61 -8.68
C THR A 45 -5.21 -5.98 -9.31
N PRO A 46 -5.18 -7.08 -8.51
CA PRO A 46 -5.10 -8.43 -9.06
C PRO A 46 -6.22 -8.70 -10.06
N GLY A 47 -5.86 -9.15 -11.26
CA GLY A 47 -6.76 -9.36 -12.38
C GLY A 47 -7.43 -8.10 -12.95
N GLY A 48 -7.10 -6.90 -12.46
CA GLY A 48 -7.77 -5.65 -12.83
C GLY A 48 -9.19 -5.55 -12.27
N LYS A 49 -9.50 -6.30 -11.21
CA LYS A 49 -10.80 -6.29 -10.54
C LYS A 49 -11.11 -4.89 -9.99
N ALA A 50 -12.37 -4.48 -10.09
CA ALA A 50 -12.83 -3.28 -9.42
C ALA A 50 -12.61 -3.38 -7.91
N MET A 51 -12.25 -2.26 -7.29
CA MET A 51 -12.07 -2.19 -5.83
C MET A 51 -13.44 -2.05 -5.17
N GLU A 52 -13.63 -2.77 -4.07
CA GLU A 52 -14.69 -2.44 -3.12
C GLU A 52 -14.15 -1.54 -2.01
N PHE A 53 -14.87 -0.45 -1.74
CA PHE A 53 -14.52 0.48 -0.68
C PHE A 53 -15.21 0.11 0.62
N VAL A 54 -14.43 -0.07 1.68
CA VAL A 54 -14.89 -0.30 3.06
C VAL A 54 -14.67 0.95 3.92
N ASP A 55 -15.25 0.97 5.12
CA ASP A 55 -15.21 2.12 6.03
C ASP A 55 -15.72 3.42 5.37
N VAL A 56 -16.75 3.30 4.53
CA VAL A 56 -17.41 4.44 3.91
C VAL A 56 -18.26 5.13 4.97
N THR A 57 -18.00 6.41 5.18
CA THR A 57 -18.69 7.27 6.15
C THR A 57 -19.33 8.45 5.41
N GLU A 58 -20.16 9.22 6.11
CA GLU A 58 -20.76 10.44 5.53
C GLU A 58 -19.71 11.41 4.97
N SER A 59 -18.52 11.50 5.59
CA SER A 59 -17.47 12.42 5.18
C SER A 59 -16.76 12.03 3.87
N ASN A 60 -16.76 10.74 3.50
CA ASN A 60 -16.08 10.25 2.30
C ASN A 60 -17.01 9.63 1.25
N ALA A 61 -18.30 9.40 1.57
CA ALA A 61 -19.27 8.76 0.68
C ALA A 61 -19.40 9.45 -0.68
N ARG A 62 -19.49 10.79 -0.68
CA ARG A 62 -19.56 11.56 -1.93
C ARG A 62 -18.33 11.36 -2.80
N TRP A 63 -17.14 11.36 -2.19
CA TRP A 63 -15.90 11.14 -2.92
C TRP A 63 -15.85 9.73 -3.52
N VAL A 64 -16.30 8.72 -2.78
CA VAL A 64 -16.37 7.33 -3.29
C VAL A 64 -17.30 7.23 -4.49
N GLN A 65 -18.48 7.87 -4.43
CA GLN A 65 -19.41 7.93 -5.56
C GLN A 65 -18.76 8.62 -6.77
N ASP A 66 -18.14 9.78 -6.58
CA ASP A 66 -17.46 10.52 -7.63
C ASP A 66 -16.27 9.73 -8.22
N PHE A 67 -15.52 9.01 -7.37
CA PHE A 67 -14.39 8.19 -7.80
C PHE A 67 -14.83 7.04 -8.70
N ARG A 68 -15.95 6.36 -8.38
CA ARG A 68 -16.50 5.26 -9.20
C ARG A 68 -16.88 5.70 -10.63
N LEU A 69 -17.04 6.99 -10.88
CA LEU A 69 -17.31 7.56 -12.20
C LEU A 69 -16.03 7.93 -13.00
N LYS A 70 -14.86 7.84 -12.38
CA LYS A 70 -13.57 8.17 -13.02
C LYS A 70 -12.98 6.95 -13.70
N ALA A 71 -12.13 7.18 -14.71
CA ALA A 71 -11.37 6.11 -15.38
C ALA A 71 -10.52 5.27 -14.40
N TYR A 72 -10.07 5.87 -13.29
CA TYR A 72 -9.33 5.16 -12.23
C TYR A 72 -10.14 4.07 -11.51
N ALA A 73 -11.46 4.08 -11.61
CA ALA A 73 -12.32 3.01 -11.10
C ALA A 73 -12.25 1.72 -11.94
N SER A 74 -11.54 1.73 -13.09
CA SER A 74 -11.16 0.56 -13.86
C SER A 74 -9.64 0.33 -13.73
N PRO A 75 -9.19 -0.40 -12.69
CA PRO A 75 -7.76 -0.59 -12.45
C PRO A 75 -7.09 -1.36 -13.60
N ALA A 76 -5.80 -1.11 -13.77
CA ALA A 76 -4.97 -1.98 -14.59
C ALA A 76 -4.81 -3.35 -13.93
N LYS A 77 -4.59 -4.38 -14.74
CA LYS A 77 -4.24 -5.72 -14.24
C LYS A 77 -2.86 -5.67 -13.61
N LEU A 78 -2.73 -6.00 -12.33
CA LEU A 78 -1.46 -6.04 -11.62
C LEU A 78 -0.43 -6.95 -12.33
N GLU A 79 -0.90 -8.01 -12.97
CA GLU A 79 -0.11 -8.96 -13.75
C GLU A 79 0.49 -8.37 -15.04
N SER A 80 -0.03 -7.24 -15.51
CA SER A 80 0.45 -6.54 -16.71
C SER A 80 1.38 -5.36 -16.41
N ILE A 81 1.67 -5.12 -15.13
CA ILE A 81 2.45 -3.99 -14.68
C ILE A 81 3.94 -4.29 -14.80
N ASP A 82 4.66 -3.35 -15.41
CA ASP A 82 6.12 -3.33 -15.48
C ASP A 82 6.68 -2.33 -14.47
N GLY A 83 7.34 -2.83 -13.42
CA GLY A 83 7.90 -2.03 -12.33
C GLY A 83 8.92 -0.98 -12.78
N ALA A 84 9.55 -1.15 -13.94
CA ALA A 84 10.52 -0.19 -14.47
C ALA A 84 9.89 1.18 -14.78
N ARG A 85 8.60 1.20 -15.16
CA ARG A 85 7.89 2.41 -15.61
C ARG A 85 7.52 3.39 -14.50
N TYR A 86 7.60 2.96 -13.24
CA TYR A 86 7.15 3.73 -12.08
C TYR A 86 8.33 4.15 -11.22
N HIS A 87 8.19 5.32 -10.59
CA HIS A 87 9.20 5.89 -9.71
C HIS A 87 8.89 5.64 -8.24
N ALA A 88 7.60 5.44 -7.92
CA ALA A 88 7.11 5.22 -6.57
C ALA A 88 5.98 4.19 -6.56
N LEU A 89 5.92 3.39 -5.51
CA LEU A 89 4.85 2.45 -5.22
C LEU A 89 4.12 2.91 -3.97
N LEU A 90 2.79 2.99 -4.05
CA LEU A 90 1.92 3.35 -2.94
C LEU A 90 0.86 2.27 -2.76
N ILE A 91 0.67 1.82 -1.52
CA ILE A 91 -0.30 0.80 -1.12
C ILE A 91 -1.09 1.37 0.07
N PRO A 92 -2.36 1.77 -0.12
CA PRO A 92 -3.18 2.29 0.96
C PRO A 92 -3.57 1.16 1.92
N SER A 93 -4.21 1.50 3.03
CA SER A 93 -4.84 0.49 3.89
C SER A 93 -5.95 -0.22 3.12
N CYS A 94 -5.74 -1.50 2.85
CA CYS A 94 -6.71 -2.36 2.17
C CYS A 94 -6.79 -3.72 2.89
N PRO A 95 -7.84 -3.97 3.69
CA PRO A 95 -8.00 -5.25 4.40
C PRO A 95 -7.91 -6.47 3.47
N GLY A 96 -8.39 -6.35 2.22
CA GLY A 96 -8.28 -7.41 1.21
C GLY A 96 -6.85 -7.77 0.81
N ALA A 97 -5.84 -6.97 1.13
CA ALA A 97 -4.43 -7.30 0.85
C ALA A 97 -4.01 -8.63 1.47
N LEU A 98 -4.57 -8.98 2.64
CA LEU A 98 -4.34 -10.27 3.28
C LEU A 98 -4.84 -11.46 2.42
N THR A 99 -5.86 -11.22 1.61
CA THR A 99 -6.50 -12.23 0.76
C THR A 99 -5.77 -12.39 -0.58
N ASP A 100 -5.39 -11.29 -1.24
CA ASP A 100 -4.94 -11.33 -2.64
C ASP A 100 -3.58 -10.68 -2.94
N LEU A 101 -3.03 -9.83 -2.07
CA LEU A 101 -1.72 -9.19 -2.28
C LEU A 101 -0.58 -9.88 -1.54
N ALA A 102 -0.82 -10.36 -0.33
CA ALA A 102 0.19 -10.97 0.55
C ALA A 102 0.85 -12.24 -0.04
N SER A 103 0.23 -12.85 -1.04
CA SER A 103 0.73 -14.03 -1.76
C SER A 103 0.84 -13.82 -3.28
N SER A 104 0.77 -12.57 -3.75
CA SER A 104 0.76 -12.25 -5.18
C SER A 104 2.15 -12.35 -5.81
N GLY A 105 2.35 -13.34 -6.68
CA GLY A 105 3.60 -13.48 -7.44
C GLY A 105 3.88 -12.31 -8.39
N SER A 106 2.84 -11.63 -8.89
CA SER A 106 3.02 -10.43 -9.72
C SER A 106 3.48 -9.24 -8.89
N LEU A 107 2.90 -9.05 -7.69
CA LEU A 107 3.35 -8.00 -6.78
C LEU A 107 4.77 -8.28 -6.27
N ALA A 108 5.10 -9.54 -5.98
CA ALA A 108 6.44 -9.95 -5.56
C ALA A 108 7.52 -9.46 -6.55
N ARG A 109 7.31 -9.66 -7.86
CA ARG A 109 8.23 -9.17 -8.91
C ARG A 109 8.34 -7.66 -8.95
N ILE A 110 7.24 -6.95 -8.77
CA ILE A 110 7.23 -5.48 -8.71
C ILE A 110 8.04 -5.01 -7.49
N LEU A 111 7.81 -5.59 -6.32
CA LEU A 111 8.52 -5.23 -5.09
C LEU A 111 10.01 -5.54 -5.17
N GLN A 112 10.40 -6.70 -5.74
CA GLN A 112 11.80 -7.04 -6.01
C GLN A 112 12.47 -5.98 -6.89
N HIS A 113 11.83 -5.59 -8.00
CA HIS A 113 12.34 -4.54 -8.89
C HIS A 113 12.48 -3.19 -8.17
N PHE A 114 11.47 -2.80 -7.38
CA PHE A 114 11.52 -1.57 -6.62
C PHE A 114 12.64 -1.60 -5.58
N HIS A 115 12.84 -2.74 -4.91
CA HIS A 115 13.91 -2.91 -3.95
C HIS A 115 15.30 -2.83 -4.62
N SER A 116 15.52 -3.55 -5.72
CA SER A 116 16.82 -3.57 -6.42
C SER A 116 17.23 -2.19 -6.92
N GLU A 117 16.26 -1.41 -7.41
CA GLU A 117 16.47 -0.04 -7.87
C GLU A 117 16.40 1.01 -6.76
N SER A 118 16.28 0.58 -5.50
CA SER A 118 16.07 1.44 -4.33
C SER A 118 14.96 2.46 -4.55
N LYS A 119 13.86 2.10 -5.23
CA LYS A 119 12.73 2.99 -5.53
C LYS A 119 11.81 3.13 -4.32
N PRO A 120 11.28 4.32 -4.02
CA PRO A 120 10.36 4.52 -2.90
C PRO A 120 9.13 3.61 -2.92
N ILE A 121 8.89 2.93 -1.81
CA ILE A 121 7.72 2.10 -1.53
C ILE A 121 7.04 2.67 -0.29
N CYS A 122 5.73 2.88 -0.34
CA CYS A 122 4.92 3.29 0.81
C CYS A 122 3.75 2.33 0.98
N ALA A 123 3.62 1.72 2.16
CA ALA A 123 2.49 0.84 2.49
C ALA A 123 1.87 1.23 3.84
N VAL A 124 0.55 1.20 3.95
CA VAL A 124 -0.15 1.69 5.16
C VAL A 124 -1.17 0.66 5.64
N GLY A 125 -1.28 0.46 6.95
CA GLY A 125 -2.27 -0.42 7.55
C GLY A 125 -2.20 -1.84 6.98
N HIS A 126 -3.36 -2.44 6.69
CA HIS A 126 -3.41 -3.77 6.08
C HIS A 126 -2.71 -3.84 4.71
N GLY A 127 -2.48 -2.70 4.04
CA GLY A 127 -1.66 -2.64 2.82
C GLY A 127 -0.20 -3.08 3.03
N VAL A 128 0.32 -3.04 4.27
CA VAL A 128 1.66 -3.55 4.59
C VAL A 128 1.76 -5.07 4.36
N ALA A 129 0.65 -5.81 4.49
CA ALA A 129 0.61 -7.24 4.16
C ALA A 129 1.03 -7.54 2.71
N ALA A 130 0.86 -6.56 1.81
CA ALA A 130 1.27 -6.68 0.42
C ALA A 130 2.80 -6.82 0.25
N LEU A 131 3.60 -6.44 1.26
CA LEU A 131 5.06 -6.62 1.25
C LEU A 131 5.48 -8.08 1.48
N CYS A 132 4.62 -8.88 2.11
CA CYS A 132 4.94 -10.24 2.55
C CYS A 132 5.19 -11.23 1.40
N CYS A 133 4.69 -10.93 0.18
CA CYS A 133 4.90 -11.80 -0.98
C CYS A 133 6.32 -11.74 -1.58
N ALA A 134 7.12 -10.73 -1.22
CA ALA A 134 8.40 -10.44 -1.88
C ALA A 134 9.55 -11.21 -1.25
N THR A 135 9.92 -12.36 -1.84
CA THR A 135 11.06 -13.18 -1.39
C THR A 135 12.20 -13.16 -2.42
N ASN A 136 13.46 -13.24 -1.97
CA ASN A 136 14.63 -13.46 -2.81
C ASN A 136 14.67 -14.90 -3.35
N GLU A 137 15.64 -15.21 -4.22
CA GLU A 137 15.83 -16.56 -4.79
C GLU A 137 16.13 -17.62 -3.72
N ASP A 138 16.83 -17.25 -2.66
CA ASP A 138 17.14 -18.09 -1.50
C ASP A 138 15.96 -18.23 -0.51
N ARG A 139 14.79 -17.67 -0.87
CA ARG A 139 13.56 -17.60 -0.06
C ARG A 139 13.63 -16.69 1.16
N SER A 140 14.72 -15.94 1.37
CA SER A 140 14.75 -14.86 2.36
C SER A 140 13.76 -13.76 1.96
N TRP A 141 13.23 -13.04 2.93
CA TRP A 141 12.34 -11.93 2.64
C TRP A 141 13.13 -10.75 2.09
N VAL A 142 12.62 -10.06 1.07
CA VAL A 142 13.29 -8.91 0.43
C VAL A 142 13.52 -7.76 1.43
N PHE A 143 12.70 -7.67 2.46
CA PHE A 143 12.81 -6.66 3.51
C PHE A 143 13.39 -7.22 4.81
N ASP A 144 14.12 -8.34 4.76
CA ASP A 144 14.96 -8.79 5.87
C ASP A 144 15.86 -7.64 6.37
N SER A 145 16.03 -7.54 7.69
CA SER A 145 16.81 -6.47 8.33
C SER A 145 16.30 -5.04 8.07
N TYR A 146 15.07 -4.85 7.56
CA TYR A 146 14.41 -3.54 7.55
C TYR A 146 13.74 -3.24 8.88
N SER A 147 13.68 -1.97 9.23
CA SER A 147 12.74 -1.46 10.22
C SER A 147 11.44 -1.06 9.54
N LEU A 148 10.31 -1.58 10.02
CA LEU A 148 9.00 -1.19 9.51
C LEU A 148 7.90 -1.29 10.58
N THR A 149 6.71 -0.85 10.20
CA THR A 149 5.49 -0.96 10.99
C THR A 149 4.32 -1.45 10.11
N GLY A 150 3.20 -1.76 10.74
CA GLY A 150 1.96 -2.22 10.17
C GLY A 150 0.94 -2.40 11.29
N PRO A 151 -0.25 -2.97 11.02
CA PRO A 151 -1.26 -3.19 12.05
C PRO A 151 -0.65 -4.02 13.18
N SER A 152 -0.65 -3.47 14.39
CA SER A 152 -0.07 -4.17 15.53
C SER A 152 -1.00 -5.26 16.03
N VAL A 153 -0.46 -6.31 16.68
CA VAL A 153 -1.27 -7.33 17.34
C VAL A 153 -2.22 -6.69 18.35
N CYS A 154 -1.77 -5.66 19.09
CA CYS A 154 -2.60 -4.90 20.02
C CYS A 154 -3.81 -4.22 19.37
N GLU A 155 -3.68 -3.76 18.12
CA GLU A 155 -4.82 -3.26 17.33
C GLU A 155 -5.70 -4.39 16.83
N LEU A 156 -5.09 -5.43 16.25
CA LEU A 156 -5.78 -6.51 15.56
C LEU A 156 -6.64 -7.36 16.51
N VAL A 157 -6.18 -7.65 17.74
CA VAL A 157 -6.92 -8.49 18.71
C VAL A 157 -8.25 -7.89 19.15
N ARG A 158 -8.44 -6.57 18.98
CA ARG A 158 -9.68 -5.87 19.30
C ARG A 158 -10.78 -6.13 18.27
N ALA A 159 -10.43 -6.61 17.07
CA ALA A 159 -11.38 -6.90 16.01
C ALA A 159 -11.94 -8.33 16.13
N PRO A 160 -13.26 -8.54 15.91
CA PRO A 160 -13.89 -9.87 16.00
C PRO A 160 -13.37 -10.86 14.93
N GLY A 161 -12.66 -10.37 13.91
CA GLY A 161 -12.04 -11.17 12.85
C GLY A 161 -10.65 -11.70 13.17
N PHE A 162 -10.02 -11.29 14.28
CA PHE A 162 -8.60 -11.56 14.56
C PHE A 162 -8.20 -13.02 14.37
N ALA A 163 -8.93 -13.94 15.00
CA ALA A 163 -8.61 -15.38 14.97
C ALA A 163 -8.75 -16.03 13.57
N ARG A 164 -9.30 -15.31 12.59
CA ARG A 164 -9.50 -15.78 11.21
C ARG A 164 -8.58 -15.06 10.21
N LEU A 165 -7.71 -14.16 10.66
CA LEU A 165 -6.76 -13.51 9.78
C LEU A 165 -5.81 -14.57 9.18
N PRO A 166 -5.60 -14.60 7.86
CA PRO A 166 -4.70 -15.57 7.23
C PRO A 166 -3.23 -15.26 7.51
N LEU A 167 -2.94 -14.03 7.95
CA LEU A 167 -1.60 -13.51 8.20
C LEU A 167 -1.68 -12.41 9.26
N VAL A 168 -0.78 -12.46 10.23
CA VAL A 168 -0.51 -11.36 11.16
C VAL A 168 0.81 -10.72 10.74
N VAL A 169 0.74 -9.48 10.23
CA VAL A 169 1.90 -8.79 9.64
C VAL A 169 3.03 -8.61 10.65
N GLU A 170 2.70 -8.23 11.89
CA GLU A 170 3.70 -8.06 12.96
C GLU A 170 4.51 -9.35 13.20
N ASP A 171 3.84 -10.50 13.29
CA ASP A 171 4.49 -11.79 13.51
C ASP A 171 5.35 -12.18 12.30
N PHE A 172 4.78 -12.07 11.10
CA PHE A 172 5.53 -12.35 9.86
C PHE A 172 6.80 -11.52 9.74
N VAL A 173 6.73 -10.22 10.04
CA VAL A 173 7.88 -9.30 9.96
C VAL A 173 8.98 -9.73 10.93
N LYS A 174 8.62 -10.06 12.17
CA LYS A 174 9.58 -10.52 13.19
C LYS A 174 10.19 -11.87 12.81
N ASP A 175 9.38 -12.81 12.35
CA ASP A 175 9.82 -14.15 11.95
C ASP A 175 10.69 -14.12 10.68
N SER A 176 10.54 -13.08 9.85
CA SER A 176 11.29 -12.88 8.61
C SER A 176 12.55 -12.02 8.78
N GLY A 177 13.05 -11.84 10.01
CA GLY A 177 14.33 -11.18 10.29
C GLY A 177 14.31 -9.65 10.25
N ALA A 178 13.13 -9.03 10.23
CA ALA A 178 12.99 -7.58 10.23
C ALA A 178 12.60 -7.03 11.61
N CYS A 179 12.84 -5.73 11.82
CA CYS A 179 12.53 -5.03 13.05
C CYS A 179 11.14 -4.37 12.96
N PHE A 180 10.15 -4.96 13.63
CA PHE A 180 8.83 -4.36 13.75
C PHE A 180 8.78 -3.36 14.92
N SER A 181 8.17 -2.20 14.69
CA SER A 181 7.82 -1.26 15.77
C SER A 181 6.37 -0.79 15.65
N ALA A 182 5.74 -0.54 16.79
CA ALA A 182 4.38 -0.01 16.89
C ALA A 182 4.33 1.08 17.97
N SER A 183 3.39 2.02 17.81
CA SER A 183 2.96 2.94 18.86
C SER A 183 1.69 2.40 19.54
N GLU A 184 1.09 3.19 20.42
CA GLU A 184 -0.20 2.90 21.01
C GLU A 184 -1.26 2.56 19.94
N PRO A 185 -2.24 1.70 20.24
CA PRO A 185 -3.30 1.36 19.30
C PRO A 185 -4.00 2.61 18.77
N ASP A 186 -4.32 2.61 17.46
CA ASP A 186 -5.01 3.70 16.74
C ASP A 186 -4.19 5.01 16.60
N ALA A 187 -3.04 5.10 17.28
CA ALA A 187 -2.15 6.26 17.19
C ALA A 187 -1.45 6.32 15.83
N VAL A 188 -1.04 7.54 15.46
CA VAL A 188 -0.23 7.77 14.28
C VAL A 188 1.18 7.24 14.54
N HIS A 189 1.59 6.25 13.75
CA HIS A 189 2.96 5.72 13.74
C HIS A 189 3.42 5.43 12.31
N VAL A 190 4.59 5.95 11.96
CA VAL A 190 5.21 5.82 10.63
C VAL A 190 6.68 5.47 10.80
N VAL A 191 7.14 4.48 10.06
CA VAL A 191 8.56 4.08 10.02
C VAL A 191 9.09 4.32 8.62
N LEU A 192 10.24 4.98 8.56
CA LEU A 192 11.02 5.19 7.35
C LEU A 192 12.36 4.46 7.51
N ASP A 193 12.66 3.52 6.63
CA ASP A 193 13.96 2.86 6.50
C ASP A 193 14.35 2.78 5.03
N ARG A 194 15.48 3.41 4.67
CA ARG A 194 15.96 3.52 3.28
C ARG A 194 14.88 4.09 2.35
N HIS A 195 14.41 3.30 1.39
CA HIS A 195 13.34 3.64 0.43
C HIS A 195 11.98 3.08 0.82
N LEU A 196 11.84 2.45 1.99
CA LEU A 196 10.58 1.91 2.50
C LEU A 196 9.96 2.87 3.53
N VAL A 197 8.71 3.26 3.28
CA VAL A 197 7.85 3.96 4.24
C VAL A 197 6.70 3.03 4.61
N THR A 198 6.46 2.85 5.90
CA THR A 198 5.31 2.09 6.39
C THR A 198 4.52 2.88 7.42
N GLY A 199 3.20 2.74 7.41
CA GLY A 199 2.30 3.33 8.39
C GLY A 199 1.49 2.27 9.12
N GLN A 200 1.42 2.35 10.44
CA GLN A 200 0.78 1.36 11.31
C GLN A 200 -0.70 1.11 10.95
N ASN A 201 -1.48 2.18 10.79
CA ASN A 201 -2.93 2.09 10.61
C ASN A 201 -3.44 3.20 9.66
N ALA A 202 -4.77 3.32 9.51
CA ALA A 202 -5.36 4.32 8.63
C ALA A 202 -5.07 5.77 9.07
N SER A 203 -4.93 6.04 10.38
CA SER A 203 -4.54 7.36 10.91
C SER A 203 -3.13 7.76 10.45
N SER A 204 -2.25 6.78 10.22
CA SER A 204 -0.89 7.01 9.68
C SER A 204 -0.84 7.32 8.19
N THR A 205 -1.96 7.27 7.45
CA THR A 205 -1.95 7.41 5.97
C THR A 205 -1.33 8.74 5.53
N VAL A 206 -1.80 9.86 6.09
CA VAL A 206 -1.33 11.20 5.70
C VAL A 206 0.18 11.37 5.92
N PRO A 207 0.73 11.13 7.13
CA PRO A 207 2.17 11.28 7.35
C PRO A 207 3.02 10.26 6.57
N ALA A 208 2.52 9.05 6.31
CA ALA A 208 3.23 8.09 5.45
C ALA A 208 3.36 8.62 4.02
N VAL A 209 2.27 9.15 3.44
CA VAL A 209 2.29 9.71 2.09
C VAL A 209 3.13 11.00 2.02
N GLN A 210 3.17 11.81 3.08
CA GLN A 210 4.09 12.96 3.17
C GLN A 210 5.56 12.51 3.10
N ASN A 211 5.93 11.46 3.84
CA ASN A 211 7.29 10.90 3.78
C ASN A 211 7.61 10.32 2.40
N LEU A 212 6.67 9.64 1.75
CA LEU A 212 6.84 9.19 0.36
C LEU A 212 7.13 10.36 -0.58
N LEU A 213 6.32 11.43 -0.51
CA LEU A 213 6.49 12.62 -1.35
C LEU A 213 7.83 13.29 -1.10
N PHE A 214 8.27 13.39 0.15
CA PHE A 214 9.57 13.92 0.53
C PHE A 214 10.72 13.07 -0.05
N LEU A 215 10.68 11.74 0.11
CA LEU A 215 11.68 10.83 -0.47
C LEU A 215 11.78 10.96 -1.99
N CYS A 216 10.66 11.17 -2.68
CA CYS A 216 10.66 11.32 -4.14
C CYS A 216 11.14 12.71 -4.59
N GLY A 217 10.88 13.75 -3.80
CA GLY A 217 11.34 15.11 -4.07
C GLY A 217 12.86 15.29 -3.92
N SER A 218 13.48 14.55 -3.00
CA SER A 218 14.91 14.61 -2.68
C SER A 218 15.81 13.83 -3.66
N ARG A 219 15.24 13.15 -4.67
CA ARG A 219 15.97 12.36 -5.68
C ARG A 219 16.35 13.16 -6.95
N LYS A 220 16.31 14.49 -6.89
CA LYS A 220 16.78 15.38 -7.96
C LYS A 220 18.26 15.68 -7.80
#